data_AF-A0A1F9UE41-F1
#
_entry.id   AF-A0A1F9UE41-F1
#
_cell.length_a   1.000
_cell.length_b   1.000
_cell.length_c   1.000
_cell.angle_alpha   90.00
_cell.angle_beta   90.00
_cell.angle_gamma   90.00
#
_symmetry.space_group_name_H-M   'P 1'
#
loop_
_entity.id
_entity.type
_entity.pdbx_description
1 polymer ?
#
loop_
_entity_poly.entity_id
_entity_poly.type
_entity_poly.pdbx_seq_one_letter_code
_entity_poly.pdbx_strand_id
1 'polypeptide(L)' 'MNQPKLEVRLCKLCGQPYESRVSDLARGYGHYCSQACRNRARAKKFHSHPVPAHSHPVQGAARHE' A
#
# COMPACT_ATOMS: atom_id res chain seq x y z
N MET A 1 9.44 -32.21 18.28
CA MET A 1 8.96 -30.83 18.53
C MET A 1 9.40 -29.98 17.35
N ASN A 2 8.48 -29.56 16.47
CA ASN A 2 8.83 -28.77 15.27
C ASN A 2 8.93 -27.29 15.66
N GLN A 3 10.14 -26.83 16.01
CA GLN A 3 10.34 -25.43 16.36
C GLN A 3 10.30 -24.57 15.08
N PRO A 4 9.38 -23.59 14.98
CA PRO A 4 9.31 -22.73 13.81
C PRO A 4 10.56 -21.86 13.77
N LYS A 5 11.41 -22.05 12.75
CA LYS A 5 12.60 -21.21 12.56
C LYS A 5 12.15 -19.79 12.24
N LEU A 6 12.58 -18.83 13.04
CA LEU A 6 12.31 -17.40 12.89
C LEU A 6 13.57 -16.71 12.38
N GLU A 7 13.40 -15.73 11.49
CA GLU A 7 14.45 -14.90 10.92
C GLU A 7 14.09 -13.42 11.06
N VAL A 8 15.04 -12.61 11.52
CA VAL A 8 14.88 -11.16 11.67
C VAL A 8 15.00 -10.49 10.31
N ARG A 9 13.96 -9.78 9.88
CA ARG A 9 13.88 -9.06 8.61
C ARG A 9 13.40 -7.64 8.84
N LEU A 10 13.69 -6.76 7.88
CA LEU A 10 13.20 -5.37 7.91
C LEU A 10 11.90 -5.27 7.12
N CYS A 11 10.91 -4.58 7.69
CA CYS A 11 9.64 -4.31 7.01
C CYS A 11 9.85 -3.41 5.79
N LYS A 12 9.37 -3.81 4.61
CA LYS A 12 9.50 -2.99 3.39
C LYS A 12 8.72 -1.66 3.44
N LEU A 13 7.78 -1.50 4.37
CA LEU A 13 6.98 -0.28 4.50
C LEU A 13 7.51 0.69 5.56
N CYS A 14 7.82 0.20 6.76
CA CYS A 14 8.24 1.05 7.89
C CYS A 14 9.72 0.89 8.28
N GLY A 15 10.44 -0.07 7.69
CA GLY A 15 11.85 -0.31 7.99
C GLY A 15 12.13 -0.96 9.35
N GLN A 16 11.12 -1.28 10.15
CA GLN A 16 11.36 -1.86 11.48
C GLN A 16 11.78 -3.33 11.40
N PRO A 17 12.74 -3.76 12.25
CA PRO A 17 13.11 -5.16 12.40
C PRO A 17 11.95 -5.95 13.02
N TYR A 18 11.68 -7.12 12.46
CA TYR A 18 10.68 -8.05 12.99
C TYR A 18 11.08 -9.49 12.71
N GLU A 19 10.60 -10.39 13.56
CA GLU A 19 10.82 -11.82 13.41
C GLU A 19 9.76 -12.42 12.50
N SER A 20 10.19 -13.10 11.43
CA SER A 20 9.30 -13.80 10.52
C SER A 20 9.66 -15.27 10.41
N ARG A 21 8.65 -16.13 10.26
CA ARG A 21 8.90 -17.56 10.11
C ARG A 21 9.58 -17.83 8.77
N VAL A 22 10.63 -18.63 8.76
CA VAL A 22 11.34 -19.02 7.53
C VAL A 22 10.39 -19.74 6.58
N SER A 23 9.42 -20.51 7.10
CA SER A 23 8.37 -21.13 6.29
C SER A 23 7.49 -20.13 5.54
N ASP A 24 7.20 -18.98 6.16
CA ASP A 24 6.46 -17.89 5.52
C ASP A 24 7.34 -17.18 4.49
N LEU A 25 8.61 -16.92 4.82
CA LEU A 25 9.57 -16.29 3.91
C LEU A 25 9.81 -17.14 2.65
N ALA A 26 9.97 -18.45 2.80
CA ALA A 26 10.17 -19.39 1.70
C ALA A 26 8.99 -19.43 0.73
N ARG A 27 7.77 -19.19 1.23
CA ARG A 27 6.54 -19.12 0.42
C ARG A 27 6.33 -17.74 -0.23
N GLY A 28 7.21 -16.77 -0.01
CA GLY A 28 7.06 -15.40 -0.48
C GLY A 28 6.16 -14.52 0.41
N TYR A 29 5.84 -14.96 1.63
CA TYR A 29 5.20 -14.14 2.65
C TYR A 29 6.26 -13.48 3.55
N GLY A 30 5.83 -12.72 4.56
CA GLY A 30 6.77 -12.06 5.48
C GLY A 30 7.59 -10.95 4.83
N HIS A 31 6.92 -10.00 4.15
CA HIS A 31 7.53 -8.72 3.71
C HIS A 31 7.24 -7.53 4.63
N TYR A 32 6.29 -7.71 5.55
CA TYR A 32 5.78 -6.66 6.42
C TYR A 32 5.69 -7.19 7.84
N CYS A 33 6.06 -6.36 8.82
CA CYS A 33 6.09 -6.71 10.24
C CYS A 33 4.69 -6.98 10.83
N SER A 34 3.64 -6.45 10.21
CA SER A 34 2.28 -6.55 10.74
C SER A 34 1.22 -6.43 9.63
N GLN A 35 0.01 -6.88 9.94
CA GLN A 35 -1.14 -6.82 9.01
C GLN A 35 -1.47 -5.38 8.62
N ALA A 36 -1.31 -4.41 9.54
CA ALA A 36 -1.47 -3.00 9.25
C ALA A 36 -0.54 -2.51 8.14
N CYS A 37 0.75 -2.86 8.18
CA CYS A 37 1.71 -2.52 7.14
C CYS A 37 1.35 -3.19 5.79
N ARG A 38 0.92 -4.45 5.82
CA ARG A 38 0.45 -5.15 4.62
C ARG A 38 -0.78 -4.46 4.00
N ASN A 39 -1.74 -4.05 4.83
CA ASN A 39 -2.95 -3.36 4.39
C ASN A 39 -2.62 -1.97 3.84
N ARG A 40 -1.75 -1.20 4.49
CA ARG A 40 -1.26 0.09 3.96
C ARG A 40 -0.57 -0.05 2.60
N ALA A 41 0.28 -1.07 2.44
CA ALA A 41 0.93 -1.35 1.16
C ALA A 41 -0.08 -1.73 0.05
N ARG A 42 -1.17 -2.44 0.40
CA ARG A 42 -2.26 -2.75 -0.53
C ARG A 42 -3.18 -1.55 -0.81
N ALA A 43 -3.43 -0.72 0.21
CA ALA A 43 -4.34 0.43 0.14
C ALA A 43 -3.83 1.52 -0.81
N LYS A 44 -2.52 1.61 -1.09
CA LYS A 44 -1.96 2.51 -2.11
C LYS A 44 -2.53 2.29 -3.53
N LYS A 45 -3.21 1.17 -3.79
CA LYS A 45 -3.94 0.94 -5.06
C LYS A 45 -5.30 1.63 -5.13
N PHE A 46 -5.84 2.08 -4.00
CA PHE A 46 -7.07 2.86 -3.94
C PHE A 46 -6.76 4.34 -3.78
N HIS A 47 -5.89 4.85 -4.64
CA HIS A 47 -6.11 6.22 -5.10
C HIS A 47 -7.41 6.15 -5.91
N SER A 48 -8.53 6.26 -5.21
CA SER A 48 -9.49 7.30 -5.54
C SER A 48 -8.63 8.54 -5.76
N HIS A 49 -8.20 8.79 -6.98
CA HIS A 49 -7.75 10.12 -7.34
C HIS A 49 -8.86 11.03 -6.83
N PRO A 50 -8.60 11.98 -5.91
CA PRO A 50 -9.52 13.09 -5.79
C PRO A 50 -9.50 13.69 -7.19
N VAL A 51 -10.58 13.49 -7.94
CA VAL A 51 -10.84 14.29 -9.13
C VAL A 51 -10.64 15.73 -8.69
N PRO A 52 -9.65 16.47 -9.24
CA PRO A 52 -9.51 17.86 -8.86
C PRO A 52 -10.84 18.53 -9.20
N ALA A 53 -11.52 19.04 -8.18
CA ALA A 53 -12.73 19.83 -8.31
C ALA A 53 -12.36 21.20 -8.89
N HIS A 54 -11.91 21.21 -10.14
CA HIS A 54 -11.84 22.41 -10.95
C HIS A 54 -12.99 22.37 -11.93
N SER A 55 -14.13 22.81 -11.41
CA SER A 55 -15.24 23.38 -12.16
C SER A 55 -14.66 24.41 -13.13
N HIS A 56 -14.50 24.05 -14.41
CA HIS A 56 -14.21 25.03 -15.43
C HIS A 56 -15.53 25.75 -15.76
N PRO A 57 -15.70 27.05 -15.46
CA PRO A 57 -16.80 27.82 -16.00
C PRO A 57 -16.49 28.08 -17.48
N VAL A 58 -17.11 27.33 -18.39
CA VAL A 58 -17.10 27.68 -19.81
C VAL A 58 -18.07 28.84 -20.01
N GLN A 59 -17.56 30.05 -19.79
CA GLN A 59 -18.21 31.31 -20.10
C GLN A 59 -18.32 31.44 -21.62
N GLY A 60 -19.46 31.92 -22.12
CA GLY A 60 -19.54 32.57 -23.43
C GLY A 60 -20.65 32.08 -24.35
N ALA A 61 -21.88 32.52 -24.06
CA ALA A 61 -22.88 32.68 -25.10
C ALA A 61 -22.44 33.83 -26.02
N ALA A 62 -21.98 33.52 -27.23
CA ALA A 62 -21.90 34.48 -28.33
C ALA A 62 -22.80 33.97 -29.45
N ARG A 63 -24.03 34.51 -29.48
CA ARG A 63 -24.91 34.43 -30.65
C ARG A 63 -24.30 35.33 -31.72
N HIS A 64 -24.02 34.80 -32.90
CA HIS A 64 -23.84 35.61 -34.10
C HIS A 64 -25.10 35.45 -34.96
N GLU A 65 -25.72 36.61 -35.16
CA GLU A 65 -26.61 37.09 -36.24
C GLU A 65 -27.01 36.15 -37.39
#